data_AF-A0A2N1SRD7-F1
#
_entry.id   AF-A0A2N1SRD7-F1
#
_cell.length_a   1.000
_cell.length_b   1.000
_cell.length_c   1.000
_cell.angle_alpha   90.00
_cell.angle_beta   90.00
_cell.angle_gamma   90.00
#
_symmetry.space_group_name_H-M   'P 1'
#
loop_
_entity.id
_entity.type
_entity.pdbx_description
1 polymer ?
#
loop_
_entity_poly.entity_id
_entity_poly.type
_entity_poly.pdbx_seq_one_letter_code
_entity_poly.pdbx_strand_id
1 'polypeptide(L)'
;MLPREEGRNDRTKRTRETLEQVDITAFMFDLSGMNKGCPLDHPDGRYGYITLQDALAENWNIFDYKTDRLIGCYESIDDLIEKGWNVCKVPESL
;
A
#
# COMPACT_ATOMS: atom_id res chain seq x y z
N MET A 1 -5.23 -29.20 4.92
CA MET A 1 -4.72 -28.13 4.04
C MET A 1 -5.64 -26.94 4.20
N LEU A 2 -5.16 -25.81 4.74
CA LEU A 2 -5.67 -24.45 4.46
C LEU A 2 -4.69 -23.42 5.08
N PRO A 3 -3.53 -23.17 4.45
CA PRO A 3 -2.63 -22.08 4.86
C PRO A 3 -2.93 -20.75 4.15
N ARG A 4 -4.04 -20.64 3.42
CA ARG A 4 -4.31 -19.49 2.53
C ARG A 4 -5.03 -18.31 3.20
N GLU A 5 -5.81 -18.57 4.24
CA GLU A 5 -6.62 -17.53 4.89
C GLU A 5 -5.82 -16.72 5.92
N GLU A 6 -4.90 -17.38 6.63
CA GLU A 6 -4.06 -16.75 7.64
C GLU A 6 -3.10 -15.72 7.02
N GLY A 7 -2.46 -16.05 5.90
CA GLY A 7 -1.58 -15.11 5.18
C GLY A 7 -2.29 -13.91 4.57
N ARG A 8 -3.60 -14.00 4.30
CA ARG A 8 -4.40 -12.86 3.79
C ARG A 8 -4.75 -11.90 4.93
N ASN A 9 -5.17 -12.44 6.07
CA ASN A 9 -5.48 -11.65 7.26
C ASN A 9 -4.24 -10.93 7.81
N ASP A 10 -3.08 -11.59 7.81
CA ASP A 10 -1.81 -10.98 8.25
C ASP A 10 -1.38 -9.82 7.33
N ARG A 11 -1.55 -9.97 6.01
CA ARG A 11 -1.27 -8.91 5.01
C ARG A 11 -2.19 -7.71 5.17
N THR A 12 -3.48 -7.96 5.36
CA THR A 12 -4.49 -6.92 5.59
C THR A 12 -4.21 -6.17 6.88
N LYS A 13 -3.96 -6.89 7.98
CA LYS A 13 -3.69 -6.28 9.28
C LYS A 13 -2.42 -5.42 9.24
N ARG A 14 -1.33 -5.94 8.67
CA ARG A 14 -0.08 -5.18 8.52
C ARG A 14 -0.23 -3.97 7.59
N THR A 15 -1.00 -4.10 6.51
CA THR A 15 -1.32 -2.97 5.62
C THR A 15 -2.04 -1.89 6.41
N ARG A 16 -3.05 -2.27 7.21
CA ARG A 16 -3.74 -1.33 8.09
C ARG A 16 -2.80 -0.67 9.08
N GLU A 17 -2.02 -1.44 9.82
CA GLU A 17 -1.08 -0.89 10.82
C GLU A 17 -0.05 0.05 10.19
N THR A 18 0.47 -0.29 9.00
CA THR A 18 1.45 0.54 8.28
C THR A 18 0.86 1.86 7.79
N LEU A 19 -0.36 1.82 7.25
CA LEU A 19 -1.06 3.00 6.75
C LEU A 19 -1.59 3.87 7.90
N GLU A 20 -2.11 3.26 8.96
CA GLU A 20 -2.65 3.93 10.15
C GLU A 20 -1.54 4.62 10.96
N GLN A 21 -0.39 3.96 11.12
CA GLN A 21 0.78 4.56 11.78
C GLN A 21 1.54 5.53 10.88
N VAL A 22 1.15 5.62 9.60
CA VAL A 22 1.88 6.34 8.55
C VAL A 22 3.37 6.07 8.70
N ASP A 23 3.74 4.79 8.71
CA ASP A 23 5.12 4.38 9.01
C ASP A 23 6.06 4.99 7.97
N ILE A 24 6.77 6.04 8.38
CA ILE A 24 7.62 6.84 7.49
C ILE A 24 8.64 5.96 6.79
N THR A 25 9.09 4.86 7.42
CA THR A 25 10.00 3.89 6.82
C THR A 25 9.36 3.19 5.63
N ALA A 26 8.09 2.79 5.72
CA ALA A 26 7.34 2.19 4.61
C ALA A 26 7.06 3.18 3.47
N PHE A 27 6.88 4.47 3.78
CA PHE A 27 6.71 5.53 2.78
C PHE A 27 8.02 6.00 2.15
N MET A 28 9.14 5.88 2.87
CA MET A 28 10.49 6.21 2.39
C MET A 28 11.16 5.04 1.67
N PHE A 29 10.67 3.82 1.84
CA PHE A 29 11.16 2.66 1.10
C PHE A 29 10.55 2.60 -0.29
N ASP A 30 11.16 3.30 -1.24
CA ASP A 30 10.96 3.03 -2.66
C ASP A 30 12.01 2.04 -3.16
N LEU A 31 11.56 0.87 -3.64
CA LEU A 31 12.43 -0.16 -4.19
C LEU A 31 13.05 0.22 -5.55
N SER A 32 12.64 1.33 -6.18
CA SER A 32 13.20 1.80 -7.46
C SER A 32 14.02 3.09 -7.35
N GLY A 33 14.24 3.63 -6.14
CA GLY A 33 14.93 4.90 -5.92
C GLY A 33 14.20 6.15 -6.44
N MET A 34 12.96 6.02 -6.90
CA MET A 34 12.07 7.15 -7.18
C MET A 34 11.19 7.35 -5.96
N ASN A 35 11.59 8.23 -5.03
CA ASN A 35 10.82 8.57 -3.83
C ASN A 35 9.39 9.05 -4.19
N LYS A 36 8.47 8.11 -4.39
CA LYS A 36 7.07 8.37 -4.78
C LYS A 36 6.09 8.02 -3.67
N GLY A 37 6.51 7.26 -2.66
CA GLY A 37 5.72 6.97 -1.46
C GLY A 37 5.64 5.47 -1.19
N CYS A 38 4.60 5.06 -0.46
CA CYS A 38 4.40 3.66 -0.08
C CYS A 38 3.87 2.87 -1.27
N PRO A 39 4.56 1.81 -1.74
CA PRO A 39 4.11 0.99 -2.85
C PRO A 39 2.99 0.02 -2.43
N LEU A 40 1.98 -0.14 -3.28
CA LEU A 40 0.88 -1.08 -3.09
C LEU A 40 0.74 -2.02 -4.29
N ASP A 41 0.52 -3.30 -4.01
CA ASP A 41 0.09 -4.29 -4.99
C ASP A 41 -1.39 -4.59 -4.89
N HIS A 42 -1.98 -4.82 -6.05
CA HIS A 42 -3.33 -5.33 -6.20
C HIS A 42 -3.25 -6.79 -6.70
N PRO A 43 -4.11 -7.71 -6.22
CA PRO A 43 -4.14 -9.10 -6.68
C PRO A 43 -4.47 -9.26 -8.18
N ASP A 44 -5.01 -8.20 -8.78
CA ASP A 44 -5.29 -8.09 -10.23
C ASP A 44 -4.01 -7.80 -11.06
N GLY A 45 -2.85 -7.66 -10.42
CA GLY A 45 -1.58 -7.32 -11.07
C GLY A 45 -1.36 -5.82 -11.28
N ARG A 46 -2.21 -4.97 -10.69
CA ARG A 46 -2.01 -3.52 -10.68
C ARG A 46 -1.01 -3.14 -9.60
N TYR A 47 -0.17 -2.16 -9.90
CA TYR A 47 0.83 -1.63 -8.99
C TYR A 47 0.63 -0.13 -8.86
N GLY A 48 0.37 0.31 -7.65
CA GLY A 48 0.18 1.70 -7.33
C GLY A 48 1.07 2.14 -6.18
N TYR A 49 0.99 3.42 -5.84
CA TYR A 49 1.63 3.96 -4.65
C TYR A 49 0.75 5.05 -4.04
N ILE A 50 0.92 5.29 -2.74
CA ILE A 50 0.33 6.43 -2.02
C ILE A 50 1.45 7.34 -1.57
N THR A 51 1.29 8.63 -1.78
CA THR A 51 2.28 9.60 -1.29
C THR A 51 2.18 9.75 0.22
N LEU A 52 3.30 10.06 0.88
CA LEU A 52 3.28 10.36 2.32
C LEU A 52 2.34 11.53 2.64
N GLN A 53 2.29 12.54 1.77
CA GLN A 53 1.43 13.70 1.94
C GLN A 53 -0.05 13.34 1.91
N ASP A 54 -0.45 12.47 0.98
CA ASP A 54 -1.81 11.94 0.88
C ASP A 54 -2.18 11.16 2.14
N ALA A 55 -1.31 10.25 2.60
CA ALA A 55 -1.52 9.49 3.83
C ALA A 55 -1.61 10.37 5.09
N LEU A 56 -0.75 11.40 5.22
CA LEU A 56 -0.80 12.36 6.33
C LEU A 56 -2.06 13.24 6.30
N ALA A 57 -2.62 13.46 5.12
CA ALA A 57 -3.87 14.19 4.93
C ALA A 57 -5.10 13.27 4.99
N GLU A 58 -4.91 11.99 5.36
CA GLU A 58 -5.94 10.94 5.39
C GLU A 58 -6.66 10.76 4.04
N ASN A 59 -6.01 11.16 2.94
CA ASN A 59 -6.48 10.99 1.57
C ASN A 59 -5.83 9.75 0.97
N TRP A 60 -6.58 8.69 0.69
CA TRP A 60 -6.01 7.45 0.18
C TRP A 60 -6.00 7.43 -1.35
N ASN A 61 -5.23 8.34 -1.94
CA ASN A 61 -5.05 8.47 -3.38
C ASN A 61 -4.01 7.46 -3.88
N ILE A 62 -4.45 6.49 -4.69
CA ILE A 62 -3.58 5.53 -5.36
C ILE A 62 -3.21 6.06 -6.72
N PHE A 63 -1.91 6.22 -6.95
CA PHE A 63 -1.33 6.57 -8.24
C PHE A 63 -0.73 5.34 -8.89
N ASP A 64 -0.90 5.18 -10.20
CA ASP A 64 -0.27 4.12 -10.98
C ASP A 64 1.25 4.33 -11.02
N TYR A 65 1.99 3.28 -10.67
CA TYR A 65 3.45 3.36 -10.52
C TYR A 65 4.18 3.72 -11.83
N LYS A 66 3.64 3.30 -12.99
CA LYS A 66 4.27 3.49 -14.30
C LYS A 66 3.93 4.83 -14.93
N THR A 67 2.69 5.27 -14.75
CA THR A 67 2.13 6.41 -15.48
C THR A 67 1.94 7.66 -14.62
N ASP A 68 2.14 7.55 -13.30
CA ASP A 68 1.94 8.65 -12.34
C ASP A 68 0.49 9.17 -12.32
N ARG A 69 -0.46 8.37 -12.81
CA ARG A 69 -1.86 8.76 -12.91
C ARG A 69 -2.63 8.25 -11.72
N LEU A 70 -3.49 9.10 -11.17
CA LEU A 70 -4.46 8.70 -10.17
C LEU A 70 -5.38 7.61 -10.73
N ILE A 71 -5.35 6.43 -10.10
CA ILE A 71 -6.17 5.26 -10.50
C ILE A 71 -7.29 4.96 -9.52
N GLY A 72 -7.22 5.49 -8.31
CA GLY A 72 -8.27 5.35 -7.32
C GLY A 72 -8.11 6.35 -6.18
N CYS A 73 -9.24 6.79 -5.65
CA CYS A 73 -9.32 7.55 -4.41
C CYS A 73 -10.16 6.74 -3.45
N TYR A 74 -9.69 6.58 -2.21
CA TYR A 74 -10.44 5.91 -1.16
C TYR A 74 -10.57 6.84 0.04
N GLU A 75 -11.73 6.77 0.69
CA GLU A 75 -12.03 7.61 1.85
C GLU A 75 -11.44 7.05 3.14
N SER A 76 -11.05 5.77 3.15
CA SER A 76 -10.45 5.11 4.31
C SER A 76 -9.50 3.97 3.91
N ILE A 77 -8.66 3.58 4.87
CA ILE A 77 -7.78 2.40 4.76
C ILE A 77 -8.61 1.12 4.55
N ASP A 78 -9.75 1.00 5.25
CA ASP A 78 -10.65 -0.14 5.10
C ASP A 78 -11.18 -0.26 3.67
N ASP A 79 -11.62 0.85 3.06
CA ASP A 79 -12.13 0.85 1.68
C ASP A 79 -11.02 0.44 0.69
N LEU A 80 -9.80 0.93 0.90
CA LEU A 80 -8.63 0.52 0.11
C LEU A 80 -8.35 -0.99 0.21
N ILE A 81 -8.42 -1.55 1.41
CA ILE A 81 -8.23 -2.98 1.69
C ILE A 81 -9.36 -3.81 1.07
N GLU A 82 -10.62 -3.37 1.22
CA GLU A 82 -11.79 -4.03 0.65
C GLU A 82 -11.71 -4.10 -0.88
N LYS A 83 -11.13 -3.07 -1.49
CA LYS A 83 -10.90 -3.01 -2.93
C LYS A 83 -9.77 -3.94 -3.38
N GLY A 84 -8.92 -4.39 -2.45
CA GLY A 84 -7.89 -5.40 -2.68
C GLY A 84 -6.47 -4.85 -2.67
N TRP A 85 -6.27 -3.57 -2.38
CA TRP A 85 -4.94 -2.98 -2.29
C TRP A 85 -4.25 -3.41 -1.00
N ASN A 86 -3.00 -3.85 -1.12
CA ASN A 86 -2.16 -4.24 0.00
C ASN A 86 -0.80 -3.59 -0.15
N VAL A 87 -0.17 -3.21 0.98
CA VAL A 87 1.19 -2.68 0.95
C VAL A 87 2.13 -3.77 0.44
N CYS A 88 2.91 -3.43 -0.57
CA CYS A 88 3.88 -4.34 -1.16
C CYS A 88 4.97 -4.59 -0.12
N LYS A 89 5.23 -5.86 0.23
CA LYS A 89 6.28 -6.19 1.18
C LYS A 89 7.60 -5.62 0.68
N VAL A 90 8.16 -4.68 1.43
CA VAL A 90 9.61 -4.51 1.49
C VAL A 90 10.19 -5.86 1.92
N PRO A 91 11.18 -6.43 1.21
CA PRO A 91 11.82 -7.64 1.69
C PRO A 91 12.41 -7.38 3.09
N GLU A 92 11.94 -8.15 4.07
CA GLU A 92 12.55 -8.24 5.41
C GLU A 92 13.92 -8.91 5.28
N SER A 93 14.92 -8.21 4.74
CA SER A 93 16.32 -8.64 4.68
C SER A 93 17.23 -7.47 4.29
N LEU A 94 17.74 -6.74 5.27
CA LEU A 94 19.11 -6.20 5.27
C LEU A 94 19.68 -6.32 6.69
#